data_AF-A0A8S4S064-F1
#
_entry.id   AF-A0A8S4S064-F1
#
_cell.length_a   1.000
_cell.length_b   1.000
_cell.length_c   1.000
_cell.angle_alpha   90.00
_cell.angle_beta   90.00
_cell.angle_gamma   90.00
#
_symmetry.space_group_name_H-M   'P 1'
#
loop_
_entity.id
_entity.type
_entity.pdbx_description
1 polymer ?
#
loop_
_entity_poly.entity_id
_entity_poly.type
_entity_poly.pdbx_seq_one_letter_code
_entity_poly.pdbx_strand_id
1 'polypeptide(L)'
;MCAEFWEEQFRCRHPGSSRAAHNAHYAPCSGRERLSADNTEFEAQLQFVADAVWAFVYAIRDMHRDLCGGRAGLCDAMRPVSGPTLLRYLRQVRFIGLSGDEFHFDAYGDGPARYNILHFKQVARDVYRWVKVGQYLDGELQLDMDEIQFKWDEPHHPESVCSAECELGQAKQYVEGESCCWHCFNCTQYEIRSPTSATACVECARGTLPDARRTHCAPVPELYLRASSPAAIGAMTFSAAGILLTISAGCRLVGGVWLARCGTPVVRASGRELSFVLLGGILLCYLVTFALVLRPTDFLCAVQRFGTGFCFTVVYAALLTKTNRIARIFDASKHSARRPSLISPKSQLLICSILVSIQVVIVVVWQLASPARAIHHYPTREDNMLVCDSYVDASYTIAFFYPVVLIVICTVYAVLTRKIPEAFNESKHIGFTMYTTCVIWLAFVPLYFGTASHVPLRVTSMAVTISLSASVTLACLFAPKPAIWHGAPPTMRRIQAVGHHAGLNTPLRTLCRTLRHAGFLTTFSFTVEASDILFL
;
A
#
# COMPACT_ATOMS: atom_id res chain seq x y z
N MET A 1 -60.18 -43.06 57.26
CA MET A 1 -59.64 -43.55 55.99
C MET A 1 -60.81 -43.95 55.12
N CYS A 2 -60.81 -43.59 53.83
CA CYS A 2 -61.90 -43.95 52.93
C CYS A 2 -61.90 -45.47 52.73
N ALA A 3 -63.02 -46.12 53.07
CA ALA A 3 -63.13 -47.58 52.95
C ALA A 3 -62.88 -48.05 51.52
N GLU A 4 -63.37 -47.30 50.52
CA GLU A 4 -63.22 -47.62 49.09
C GLU A 4 -61.75 -47.67 48.63
N PHE A 5 -60.93 -46.68 49.03
CA PHE A 5 -59.48 -46.68 48.72
C PHE A 5 -58.78 -47.90 49.32
N TRP A 6 -59.12 -48.25 50.57
CA TRP A 6 -58.51 -49.39 51.23
C TRP A 6 -58.84 -50.71 50.52
N GLU A 7 -60.08 -50.85 50.04
CA GLU A 7 -60.52 -52.04 49.31
C GLU A 7 -59.86 -52.18 47.94
N GLU A 8 -59.67 -51.06 47.22
CA GLU A 8 -59.00 -51.05 45.92
C GLU A 8 -57.50 -51.33 46.04
N GLN A 9 -56.84 -50.69 47.00
CA GLN A 9 -55.40 -50.79 47.24
C GLN A 9 -54.97 -52.21 47.66
N PHE A 10 -55.72 -52.85 48.57
CA PHE A 10 -55.38 -54.18 49.09
C PHE A 10 -56.19 -55.32 48.48
N ARG A 11 -57.12 -55.03 47.56
CA ARG A 11 -58.02 -56.01 46.92
C ARG A 11 -58.73 -56.90 47.95
N CYS A 12 -59.12 -56.31 49.08
CA CYS A 12 -59.82 -56.96 50.18
C CYS A 12 -61.07 -56.16 50.55
N ARG A 13 -62.05 -56.76 51.23
CA ARG A 13 -63.30 -56.08 51.65
C ARG A 13 -63.22 -55.64 53.10
N HIS A 14 -63.48 -54.37 53.36
CA HIS A 14 -63.39 -53.77 54.70
C HIS A 14 -64.52 -54.31 55.61
N PRO A 15 -64.24 -54.60 56.90
CA PRO A 15 -65.28 -54.99 57.85
C PRO A 15 -66.33 -53.89 57.99
N GLY A 16 -67.58 -54.16 57.59
CA GLY A 16 -68.68 -53.20 57.66
C GLY A 16 -69.02 -52.44 56.36
N SER A 17 -68.32 -52.69 55.25
CA SER A 17 -68.70 -52.13 53.95
C SER A 17 -69.85 -52.92 53.29
N SER A 18 -70.76 -52.23 52.61
CA SER A 18 -71.82 -52.86 51.82
C SER A 18 -71.23 -53.53 50.57
N ARG A 19 -71.76 -54.70 50.22
CA ARG A 19 -71.32 -55.44 49.02
C ARG A 19 -71.78 -54.70 47.76
N ALA A 20 -70.83 -54.19 46.99
CA ALA A 20 -71.01 -53.48 45.74
C ALA A 20 -70.32 -54.23 44.58
N ALA A 21 -70.61 -53.87 43.33
CA ALA A 21 -70.06 -54.57 42.16
C ALA A 21 -68.51 -54.59 42.13
N HIS A 22 -67.86 -53.54 42.63
CA HIS A 22 -66.39 -53.41 42.62
C HIS A 22 -65.67 -54.22 43.71
N ASN A 23 -66.37 -54.66 44.77
CA ASN A 23 -65.78 -55.39 45.90
C ASN A 23 -66.40 -56.79 46.11
N ALA A 24 -67.28 -57.21 45.19
CA ALA A 24 -68.04 -58.46 45.32
C ALA A 24 -67.18 -59.73 45.34
N HIS A 25 -65.99 -59.67 44.73
CA HIS A 25 -65.01 -60.75 44.59
C HIS A 25 -63.89 -60.72 45.64
N TYR A 26 -63.82 -59.68 46.47
CA TYR A 26 -62.74 -59.52 47.43
C TYR A 26 -62.99 -60.31 48.71
N ALA A 27 -61.94 -60.97 49.20
CA ALA A 27 -61.96 -61.63 50.50
C ALA A 27 -62.00 -60.58 51.63
N PRO A 28 -62.56 -60.89 52.81
CA PRO A 28 -62.50 -59.98 53.95
C PRO A 28 -61.05 -59.61 54.28
N CYS A 29 -60.76 -58.33 54.52
CA CYS A 29 -59.43 -57.89 54.94
C CYS A 29 -59.02 -58.60 56.23
N SER A 30 -57.76 -59.03 56.31
CA SER A 30 -57.19 -59.81 57.41
C SER A 30 -56.88 -58.97 58.66
N GLY A 31 -56.87 -57.63 58.53
CA GLY A 31 -56.48 -56.69 59.58
C GLY A 31 -54.97 -56.57 59.78
N ARG A 32 -54.18 -57.22 58.91
CA ARG A 32 -52.71 -57.15 58.89
C ARG A 32 -52.17 -56.29 57.74
N GLU A 33 -53.04 -55.79 56.87
CA GLU A 33 -52.70 -54.91 55.76
C GLU A 33 -52.17 -53.57 56.29
N ARG A 34 -51.11 -53.05 55.67
CA ARG A 34 -50.48 -51.78 56.06
C ARG A 34 -50.06 -51.00 54.83
N LEU A 35 -50.37 -49.71 54.81
CA LEU A 35 -49.83 -48.80 53.81
C LEU A 35 -48.34 -48.61 54.10
N SER A 36 -47.52 -48.87 53.09
CA SER A 36 -46.07 -48.64 53.09
C SER A 36 -45.69 -47.83 51.86
N ALA A 37 -44.49 -47.24 51.88
CA ALA A 37 -43.97 -46.53 50.72
C ALA A 37 -43.83 -47.45 49.49
N ASP A 38 -43.59 -48.74 49.70
CA ASP A 38 -43.38 -49.71 48.62
C ASP A 38 -44.67 -50.15 47.91
N ASN A 39 -45.82 -49.99 48.59
CA ASN A 39 -47.11 -50.41 48.02
C ASN A 39 -47.98 -49.22 47.59
N THR A 40 -47.64 -47.99 47.98
CA THR A 40 -48.45 -46.80 47.71
C THR A 40 -47.68 -45.84 46.82
N GLU A 41 -48.20 -45.57 45.62
CA GLU A 41 -47.69 -44.48 44.78
C GLU A 41 -48.25 -43.15 45.28
N PHE A 42 -47.37 -42.25 45.72
CA PHE A 42 -47.75 -40.91 46.12
C PHE A 42 -47.72 -39.97 44.92
N GLU A 43 -48.72 -39.11 44.82
CA GLU A 43 -48.77 -38.05 43.80
C GLU A 43 -47.60 -37.07 43.99
N ALA A 44 -46.79 -36.88 42.95
CA ALA A 44 -45.59 -36.05 42.98
C ALA A 44 -45.91 -34.56 43.23
N GLN A 45 -47.15 -34.14 42.97
CA GLN A 45 -47.63 -32.78 43.15
C GLN A 45 -48.20 -32.48 44.55
N LEU A 46 -48.16 -33.42 45.49
CA LEU A 46 -48.70 -33.23 46.85
C LEU A 46 -48.06 -32.06 47.61
N GLN A 47 -46.80 -31.76 47.32
CA GLN A 47 -46.11 -30.60 47.89
C GLN A 47 -46.84 -29.29 47.57
N PHE A 48 -47.33 -29.10 46.34
CA PHE A 48 -48.02 -27.87 45.94
C PHE A 48 -49.33 -27.67 46.69
N VAL A 49 -50.03 -28.77 47.01
CA VAL A 49 -51.25 -28.72 47.82
C VAL A 49 -50.91 -28.30 49.25
N ALA A 50 -49.85 -28.87 49.83
CA ALA A 50 -49.40 -28.49 51.15
C ALA A 50 -48.97 -27.01 51.21
N ASP A 51 -48.14 -26.56 50.26
CA ASP A 51 -47.67 -25.18 50.19
C ASP A 51 -48.84 -24.20 49.98
N ALA A 52 -49.85 -24.56 49.17
CA ALA A 52 -51.06 -23.76 49.02
C ALA A 52 -51.81 -23.59 50.36
N VAL A 53 -52.00 -24.67 51.12
CA VAL A 53 -52.63 -24.59 52.45
C VAL A 53 -51.78 -23.77 53.41
N TRP A 54 -50.46 -23.98 53.43
CA TRP A 54 -49.53 -23.23 54.27
C TRP A 54 -49.54 -21.73 53.92
N ALA A 55 -49.63 -21.35 52.65
CA ALA A 55 -49.76 -19.95 52.24
C ALA A 55 -50.96 -19.28 52.93
N PHE A 56 -52.11 -19.95 52.98
CA PHE A 56 -53.27 -19.44 53.74
C PHE A 56 -53.02 -19.39 55.24
N VAL A 57 -52.37 -20.40 55.82
CA VAL A 57 -52.03 -20.42 57.26
C VAL A 57 -51.13 -19.24 57.62
N TYR A 58 -50.05 -19.00 56.86
CA TYR A 58 -49.13 -17.89 57.09
C TYR A 58 -49.83 -16.54 56.89
N ALA A 59 -50.64 -16.38 55.83
CA ALA A 59 -51.39 -15.15 55.61
C ALA A 59 -52.39 -14.84 56.73
N ILE A 60 -53.15 -15.85 57.19
CA ILE A 60 -54.13 -15.68 58.28
C ILE A 60 -53.43 -15.39 59.60
N ARG A 61 -52.30 -16.07 59.87
CA ARG A 61 -51.47 -15.82 61.06
C ARG A 61 -50.96 -14.38 61.09
N ASP A 62 -50.41 -13.90 59.97
CA ASP A 62 -49.83 -12.56 59.90
C ASP A 62 -50.92 -11.49 59.98
N MET A 63 -52.06 -11.70 59.31
CA MET A 63 -53.26 -10.87 59.45
C MET A 63 -53.79 -10.84 60.90
N HIS A 64 -53.85 -12.00 61.57
CA HIS A 64 -54.31 -12.10 62.95
C HIS A 64 -53.36 -11.43 63.94
N ARG A 65 -52.05 -11.55 63.71
CA ARG A 65 -51.03 -10.88 64.51
C ARG A 65 -51.18 -9.36 64.43
N ASP A 66 -51.40 -8.84 63.23
CA ASP A 66 -51.54 -7.41 62.98
C ASP A 66 -52.88 -6.84 63.50
N LEU A 67 -54.00 -7.55 63.27
CA LEU A 67 -55.34 -7.04 63.60
C LEU A 67 -55.80 -7.39 65.02
N CYS A 68 -55.42 -8.55 65.55
CA CYS A 68 -55.87 -9.07 66.84
C CYS A 68 -54.76 -9.08 67.91
N GLY A 69 -53.54 -8.67 67.58
CA GLY A 69 -52.41 -8.62 68.52
C GLY A 69 -51.99 -9.99 69.06
N GLY A 70 -52.27 -11.08 68.33
CA GLY A 70 -51.89 -12.45 68.71
C GLY A 70 -52.70 -13.07 69.87
N ARG A 71 -53.86 -12.51 70.23
CA ARG A 71 -54.75 -13.09 71.25
C ARG A 71 -55.37 -14.41 70.80
N ALA A 72 -55.57 -15.36 71.72
CA ALA A 72 -56.22 -16.62 71.39
C ALA A 72 -57.66 -16.41 70.86
N GLY A 73 -58.00 -17.06 69.77
CA GLY A 73 -59.30 -16.94 69.11
C GLY A 73 -59.38 -15.80 68.08
N LEU A 74 -60.56 -15.63 67.49
CA LEU A 74 -60.81 -14.65 66.41
C LEU A 74 -61.37 -13.34 67.01
N CYS A 75 -60.75 -12.19 66.72
CA CYS A 75 -61.23 -10.89 67.19
C CYS A 75 -62.30 -10.28 66.26
N ASP A 76 -62.98 -9.23 66.72
CA ASP A 76 -64.07 -8.57 65.97
C ASP A 76 -63.60 -7.98 64.62
N ALA A 77 -62.33 -7.55 64.52
CA ALA A 77 -61.74 -7.05 63.28
C ALA A 77 -61.62 -8.11 62.17
N MET A 78 -61.73 -9.40 62.51
CA MET A 78 -61.73 -10.52 61.56
C MET A 78 -63.12 -11.19 61.44
N ARG A 79 -64.19 -10.57 61.97
CA ARG A 79 -65.57 -11.09 61.94
C ARG A 79 -66.52 -10.10 61.25
N PRO A 80 -66.83 -10.24 59.94
CA PRO A 80 -66.30 -11.22 58.98
C PRO A 80 -64.94 -10.81 58.39
N VAL A 81 -64.21 -11.77 57.80
CA VAL A 81 -62.92 -11.50 57.11
C VAL A 81 -63.18 -10.83 55.75
N SER A 82 -62.47 -9.73 55.48
CA SER A 82 -62.47 -9.06 54.18
C SER A 82 -61.52 -9.75 53.19
N GLY A 83 -62.05 -10.22 52.05
CA GLY A 83 -61.27 -10.87 50.99
C GLY A 83 -60.11 -10.01 50.44
N PRO A 84 -60.32 -8.72 50.10
CA PRO A 84 -59.24 -7.82 49.67
C PRO A 84 -58.15 -7.63 50.74
N THR A 85 -58.51 -7.66 52.02
CA THR A 85 -57.54 -7.56 53.11
C THR A 85 -56.70 -8.83 53.18
N LEU A 86 -57.34 -10.01 53.16
CA LEU A 86 -56.66 -11.30 53.15
C LEU A 86 -55.72 -11.45 51.94
N LEU A 87 -56.13 -10.96 50.76
CA LEU A 87 -55.30 -10.99 49.56
C LEU A 87 -53.98 -10.21 49.71
N ARG A 88 -53.97 -9.08 50.43
CA ARG A 88 -52.73 -8.32 50.69
C ARG A 88 -51.74 -9.14 51.52
N TYR A 89 -52.23 -9.85 52.53
CA TYR A 89 -51.41 -10.74 53.35
C TYR A 89 -50.96 -11.96 52.57
N LEU A 90 -51.83 -12.57 51.77
CA LEU A 90 -51.49 -13.69 50.87
C LEU A 90 -50.36 -13.34 49.90
N ARG A 91 -50.38 -12.15 49.30
CA ARG A 91 -49.32 -11.72 48.36
C ARG A 91 -47.94 -11.51 49.00
N GLN A 92 -47.87 -11.41 50.32
CA GLN A 92 -46.63 -11.13 51.07
C GLN A 92 -46.12 -12.34 51.85
N VAL A 93 -46.76 -13.51 51.69
CA VAL A 93 -46.33 -14.70 52.43
C VAL A 93 -44.96 -15.15 51.96
N ARG A 94 -44.14 -15.52 52.95
CA ARG A 94 -42.83 -16.11 52.76
C ARG A 94 -42.60 -17.13 53.84
N PHE A 95 -42.40 -18.38 53.46
CA PHE A 95 -42.19 -19.49 54.41
C PHE A 95 -41.35 -20.59 53.80
N ILE A 96 -40.84 -21.50 54.63
CA ILE A 96 -40.17 -22.71 54.15
C ILE A 96 -41.22 -23.82 54.13
N GLY A 97 -41.49 -24.36 52.94
CA GLY A 97 -42.43 -25.45 52.71
C GLY A 97 -41.95 -26.79 53.26
N LEU A 98 -42.78 -27.82 53.14
CA LEU A 98 -42.47 -29.15 53.66
C LEU A 98 -41.28 -29.83 52.94
N SER A 99 -40.96 -29.40 51.73
CA SER A 99 -39.78 -29.85 50.98
C SER A 99 -38.46 -29.22 51.44
N GLY A 100 -38.52 -28.21 52.32
CA GLY A 100 -37.37 -27.40 52.70
C GLY A 100 -37.11 -26.21 51.77
N ASP A 101 -37.91 -26.04 50.71
CA ASP A 101 -37.79 -24.91 49.80
C ASP A 101 -38.56 -23.69 50.28
N GLU A 102 -38.07 -22.49 49.99
CA GLU A 102 -38.73 -21.25 50.36
C GLU A 102 -39.89 -20.93 49.41
N PHE A 103 -41.12 -20.85 49.89
CA PHE A 103 -42.27 -20.45 49.09
C PHE A 103 -42.53 -18.94 49.20
N HIS A 104 -42.77 -18.29 48.05
CA HIS A 104 -43.25 -16.91 47.95
C HIS A 104 -44.03 -16.74 46.64
N PHE A 105 -44.90 -15.72 46.57
CA PHE A 105 -45.53 -15.34 45.31
C PHE A 105 -44.69 -14.29 44.57
N ASP A 106 -44.72 -14.32 43.24
CA ASP A 106 -44.13 -13.29 42.41
C ASP A 106 -44.99 -12.01 42.38
N ALA A 107 -44.58 -11.01 41.58
CA ALA A 107 -45.29 -9.74 41.45
C ALA A 107 -46.73 -9.90 40.88
N TYR A 108 -47.00 -10.98 40.15
CA TYR A 108 -48.29 -11.26 39.52
C TYR A 108 -49.18 -12.17 40.37
N GLY A 109 -48.61 -12.81 41.40
CA GLY A 109 -49.31 -13.74 42.28
C GLY A 109 -49.12 -15.21 41.89
N ASP A 110 -48.15 -15.51 41.03
CA ASP A 110 -47.76 -16.87 40.66
C ASP A 110 -46.77 -17.44 41.67
N GLY A 111 -46.76 -18.77 41.81
CA GLY A 111 -45.78 -19.47 42.65
C GLY A 111 -44.35 -19.37 42.08
N PRO A 112 -43.33 -19.70 42.87
CA PRO A 112 -41.94 -19.57 42.44
C PRO A 112 -41.64 -20.52 41.28
N ALA A 113 -40.93 -20.04 40.26
CA ALA A 113 -40.65 -20.80 39.05
C ALA A 113 -39.49 -21.77 39.29
N ARG A 114 -39.82 -23.04 39.55
CA ARG A 114 -38.86 -24.07 39.93
C ARG A 114 -39.04 -25.33 39.11
N TYR A 115 -38.00 -25.68 38.36
CA TYR A 115 -38.03 -26.87 37.52
C TYR A 115 -36.76 -27.68 37.70
N ASN A 116 -36.91 -29.00 37.77
CA ASN A 116 -35.81 -29.92 37.55
C ASN A 116 -35.65 -30.12 36.05
N ILE A 117 -34.45 -29.94 35.53
CA ILE A 117 -34.13 -30.28 34.15
C ILE A 117 -33.71 -31.74 34.12
N LEU A 118 -34.48 -32.55 33.40
CA LEU A 118 -34.25 -33.98 33.25
C LEU A 118 -33.70 -34.28 31.86
N HIS A 119 -32.75 -35.20 31.80
CA HIS A 119 -32.21 -35.73 30.55
C HIS A 119 -32.46 -37.23 30.49
N PHE A 120 -33.05 -37.70 29.40
CA PHE A 120 -33.24 -39.13 29.16
C PHE A 120 -32.01 -39.65 28.42
N LYS A 121 -31.08 -40.24 29.16
CA LYS A 121 -29.81 -40.71 28.60
C LYS A 121 -29.55 -42.19 28.87
N GLN A 122 -28.66 -42.74 28.07
CA GLN A 122 -28.11 -44.07 28.27
C GLN A 122 -27.07 -44.01 29.39
N VAL A 123 -27.35 -44.65 30.52
CA VAL A 123 -26.44 -44.69 31.70
C VAL A 123 -25.53 -45.92 31.68
N ALA A 124 -25.94 -46.97 30.98
CA ALA A 124 -25.16 -48.16 30.70
C ALA A 124 -25.63 -48.73 29.36
N ARG A 125 -24.86 -49.63 28.75
CA ARG A 125 -25.21 -50.25 27.46
C ARG A 125 -26.64 -50.81 27.50
N ASP A 126 -27.47 -50.29 26.61
CA ASP A 126 -28.92 -50.56 26.46
C ASP A 126 -29.80 -50.23 27.68
N VAL A 127 -29.31 -49.44 28.65
CA VAL A 127 -30.05 -49.01 29.83
C VAL A 127 -30.26 -47.49 29.81
N TYR A 128 -31.51 -47.06 29.75
CA TYR A 128 -31.90 -45.65 29.70
C TYR A 128 -32.60 -45.22 30.98
N ARG A 129 -32.27 -44.03 31.46
CA ARG A 129 -32.90 -43.44 32.67
C ARG A 129 -33.06 -41.94 32.52
N TRP A 130 -34.09 -41.42 33.19
CA TRP A 130 -34.21 -40.01 33.47
C TRP A 130 -33.24 -39.63 34.57
N VAL A 131 -32.30 -38.74 34.27
CA VAL A 131 -31.32 -38.21 35.21
C VAL A 131 -31.54 -36.71 35.32
N LYS A 132 -31.54 -36.17 36.55
CA LYS A 132 -31.55 -34.72 36.76
C LYS A 132 -30.18 -34.18 36.36
N VAL A 133 -30.14 -33.31 35.36
CA VAL A 133 -28.91 -32.67 34.84
C VAL A 133 -28.84 -31.19 35.19
N GLY A 134 -29.86 -30.67 35.84
CA GLY A 134 -29.88 -29.28 36.25
C GLY A 134 -31.17 -28.86 36.88
N GLN A 135 -31.28 -27.57 37.14
CA GLN A 135 -32.45 -26.95 37.71
C GLN A 135 -32.61 -25.52 37.19
N TYR A 136 -33.86 -25.08 37.14
CA TYR A 136 -34.22 -23.70 36.89
C TYR A 136 -34.87 -23.14 38.15
N LEU A 137 -34.31 -22.06 38.68
CA LEU A 137 -34.80 -21.41 39.90
C LEU A 137 -34.90 -19.91 39.64
N ASP A 138 -36.13 -19.36 39.69
CA ASP A 138 -36.41 -17.92 39.73
C ASP A 138 -35.67 -17.09 38.67
N GLY A 139 -35.56 -17.60 37.43
CA GLY A 139 -34.92 -16.91 36.32
C GLY A 139 -33.56 -17.49 35.92
N GLU A 140 -32.91 -18.25 36.80
CA GLU A 140 -31.56 -18.78 36.58
C GLU A 140 -31.59 -20.25 36.17
N LEU A 141 -30.97 -20.56 35.04
CA LEU A 141 -30.76 -21.92 34.56
C LEU A 141 -29.38 -22.42 35.00
N GLN A 142 -29.36 -23.46 35.83
CA GLN A 142 -28.15 -24.16 36.25
C GLN A 142 -28.15 -25.54 35.60
N LEU A 143 -27.25 -25.76 34.64
CA LEU A 143 -27.06 -27.03 33.98
C LEU A 143 -25.66 -27.57 34.29
N ASP A 144 -25.61 -28.85 34.62
CA ASP A 144 -24.37 -29.61 34.69
C ASP A 144 -24.10 -30.19 33.31
N MET A 145 -23.21 -29.53 32.57
CA MET A 145 -22.86 -29.94 31.20
C MET A 145 -22.11 -31.28 31.17
N ASP A 146 -21.43 -31.67 32.26
CA ASP A 146 -20.71 -32.94 32.35
C ASP A 146 -21.69 -34.12 32.46
N GLU A 147 -22.89 -33.87 33.00
CA GLU A 147 -23.98 -34.85 33.08
C GLU A 147 -24.82 -34.94 31.79
N ILE A 148 -24.60 -34.06 30.80
CA ILE A 148 -25.33 -34.09 29.54
C ILE A 148 -24.56 -34.94 28.52
N GLN A 149 -25.20 -35.99 28.02
CA GLN A 149 -24.62 -36.89 27.03
C GLN A 149 -25.65 -37.24 25.97
N PHE A 150 -25.37 -36.94 24.71
CA PHE A 150 -26.31 -37.22 23.61
C PHE A 150 -26.17 -38.65 23.10
N LYS A 151 -24.97 -39.07 22.71
CA LYS A 151 -24.65 -40.45 22.34
C LYS A 151 -23.56 -41.01 23.24
N TRP A 152 -23.51 -42.34 23.33
CA TRP A 152 -22.48 -43.04 24.12
C TRP A 152 -21.06 -42.70 23.66
N ASP A 153 -20.82 -42.77 22.33
CA ASP A 153 -19.49 -42.54 21.73
C ASP A 153 -19.23 -41.08 21.32
N GLU A 154 -20.26 -40.23 21.35
CA GLU A 154 -20.21 -38.83 20.90
C GLU A 154 -21.00 -37.97 21.91
N PRO A 155 -20.35 -37.52 22.99
CA PRO A 155 -21.04 -36.85 24.09
C PRO A 155 -21.51 -35.43 23.73
N HIS A 156 -20.89 -34.81 22.73
CA HIS A 156 -21.21 -33.45 22.29
C HIS A 156 -22.60 -33.38 21.64
N HIS A 157 -23.24 -32.22 21.77
CA HIS A 157 -24.53 -31.96 21.14
C HIS A 157 -24.36 -31.82 19.62
N PRO A 158 -25.33 -32.27 18.82
CA PRO A 158 -25.35 -31.97 17.40
C PRO A 158 -25.61 -30.47 17.17
N GLU A 159 -24.81 -29.85 16.30
CA GLU A 159 -25.06 -28.47 15.90
C GLU A 159 -26.35 -28.38 15.09
N SER A 160 -27.28 -27.53 15.53
CA SER A 160 -28.55 -27.27 14.85
C SER A 160 -28.45 -25.98 14.03
N VAL A 161 -27.55 -25.96 13.03
CA VAL A 161 -27.34 -24.81 12.13
C VAL A 161 -27.70 -25.16 10.68
N CYS A 162 -28.34 -24.23 9.98
CA CYS A 162 -28.72 -24.43 8.57
C CYS A 162 -27.52 -24.36 7.62
N SER A 163 -26.55 -23.51 7.92
CA SER A 163 -25.38 -23.26 7.07
C SER A 163 -24.15 -23.10 7.94
N ALA A 164 -23.06 -23.75 7.55
CA ALA A 164 -21.78 -23.60 8.23
C ALA A 164 -21.23 -22.18 8.07
N GLU A 165 -20.35 -21.78 8.98
CA GLU A 165 -19.68 -20.49 8.91
C GLU A 165 -18.74 -20.44 7.69
N CYS A 166 -18.78 -19.34 6.92
CA CYS A 166 -17.99 -19.23 5.69
C CYS A 166 -16.49 -19.13 5.98
N GLU A 167 -15.68 -19.63 5.05
CA GLU A 167 -14.23 -19.58 5.15
C GLU A 167 -13.69 -18.14 5.02
N LEU A 168 -12.41 -17.96 5.35
CA LEU A 168 -11.74 -16.67 5.18
C LEU A 168 -11.69 -16.29 3.70
N GLY A 169 -12.08 -15.05 3.37
CA GLY A 169 -12.17 -14.57 2.00
C GLY A 169 -13.51 -14.88 1.30
N GLN A 170 -14.48 -15.46 2.02
CA GLN A 170 -15.85 -15.67 1.56
C GLN A 170 -16.83 -14.74 2.26
N ALA A 171 -17.83 -14.28 1.52
CA ALA A 171 -18.97 -13.52 2.04
C ALA A 171 -20.23 -14.39 2.08
N LYS A 172 -21.14 -14.05 2.99
CA LYS A 172 -22.43 -14.70 3.17
C LYS A 172 -23.46 -14.13 2.19
N GLN A 173 -24.26 -14.99 1.60
CA GLN A 173 -25.45 -14.63 0.84
C GLN A 173 -26.66 -15.33 1.46
N TYR A 174 -27.50 -14.58 2.16
CA TYR A 174 -28.69 -15.13 2.79
C TYR A 174 -29.69 -15.65 1.76
N VAL A 175 -30.33 -16.77 2.09
CA VAL A 175 -31.39 -17.36 1.26
C VAL A 175 -32.66 -16.52 1.43
N GLU A 176 -33.31 -16.17 0.31
CA GLU A 176 -34.55 -15.40 0.36
C GLU A 176 -35.65 -16.16 1.11
N GLY A 177 -36.24 -15.52 2.10
CA GLY A 177 -37.29 -16.11 2.95
C GLY A 177 -36.77 -16.82 4.21
N GLU A 178 -35.46 -17.05 4.35
CA GLU A 178 -34.87 -17.76 5.49
C GLU A 178 -33.79 -16.90 6.19
N SER A 179 -33.97 -16.60 7.48
CA SER A 179 -33.06 -15.70 8.21
C SER A 179 -31.78 -16.37 8.73
N CYS A 180 -31.75 -17.71 8.81
CA CYS A 180 -30.63 -18.47 9.39
C CYS A 180 -29.80 -19.26 8.35
N CYS A 181 -30.20 -19.24 7.08
CA CYS A 181 -29.55 -19.99 6.01
C CYS A 181 -28.80 -19.05 5.07
N TRP A 182 -27.58 -19.43 4.67
CA TRP A 182 -26.77 -18.65 3.72
C TRP A 182 -25.89 -19.55 2.85
N HIS A 183 -25.57 -19.04 1.66
CA HIS A 183 -24.53 -19.58 0.80
C HIS A 183 -23.24 -18.76 0.95
N CYS A 184 -22.10 -19.43 0.93
CA CYS A 184 -20.79 -18.79 0.95
C CYS A 184 -20.31 -18.61 -0.49
N PHE A 185 -19.90 -17.39 -0.85
CA PHE A 185 -19.28 -17.11 -2.15
C PHE A 185 -17.91 -16.45 -1.96
N ASN A 186 -16.98 -16.76 -2.86
CA ASN A 186 -15.63 -16.20 -2.82
C ASN A 186 -15.63 -14.76 -3.33
N CYS A 187 -14.96 -13.85 -2.59
CA CYS A 187 -14.65 -12.53 -3.11
C CYS A 187 -13.69 -12.64 -4.31
N THR A 188 -13.77 -11.68 -5.25
CA THR A 188 -12.98 -11.71 -6.49
C THR A 188 -11.48 -11.41 -6.23
N GLN A 189 -10.65 -11.41 -7.29
CA GLN A 189 -9.19 -11.29 -7.19
C GLN A 189 -8.70 -10.02 -6.47
N TYR A 190 -9.46 -8.93 -6.54
CA TYR A 190 -9.08 -7.63 -5.98
C TYR A 190 -9.93 -7.20 -4.79
N GLU A 191 -10.74 -8.12 -4.27
CA GLU A 191 -11.67 -7.87 -3.19
C GLU A 191 -11.31 -8.68 -1.95
N ILE A 192 -11.69 -8.13 -0.80
CA ILE A 192 -11.65 -8.80 0.50
C ILE A 192 -13.06 -8.85 1.07
N ARG A 193 -13.30 -9.75 2.04
CA ARG A 193 -14.54 -9.71 2.81
C ARG A 193 -14.61 -8.40 3.59
N SER A 194 -15.77 -7.73 3.56
CA SER A 194 -15.96 -6.48 4.28
C SER A 194 -15.76 -6.70 5.79
N PRO A 195 -14.97 -5.84 6.47
CA PRO A 195 -14.80 -5.92 7.92
C PRO A 195 -16.05 -5.48 8.68
N THR A 196 -16.97 -4.75 8.04
CA THR A 196 -18.20 -4.24 8.66
C THR A 196 -19.44 -5.07 8.32
N SER A 197 -19.40 -5.84 7.23
CA SER A 197 -20.53 -6.66 6.79
C SER A 197 -20.07 -8.05 6.38
N ALA A 198 -20.72 -9.08 6.93
CA ALA A 198 -20.45 -10.46 6.53
C ALA A 198 -20.94 -10.78 5.10
N THR A 199 -21.80 -9.94 4.51
CA THR A 199 -22.45 -10.21 3.21
C THR A 199 -21.82 -9.48 2.03
N ALA A 200 -20.87 -8.57 2.29
CA ALA A 200 -20.27 -7.74 1.25
C ALA A 200 -18.81 -8.09 1.03
N CYS A 201 -18.41 -8.09 -0.24
CA CYS A 201 -17.00 -8.01 -0.65
C CYS A 201 -16.68 -6.55 -0.99
N VAL A 202 -15.49 -6.09 -0.61
CA VAL A 202 -15.03 -4.72 -0.87
C VAL A 202 -13.71 -4.75 -1.63
N GLU A 203 -13.62 -3.91 -2.65
CA GLU A 203 -12.44 -3.81 -3.49
C GLU A 203 -11.30 -3.08 -2.75
N CYS A 204 -10.08 -3.63 -2.83
CA CYS A 204 -8.91 -2.97 -2.27
C CYS A 204 -8.60 -1.66 -3.01
N ALA A 205 -8.13 -0.66 -2.27
CA ALA A 205 -7.69 0.61 -2.83
C ALA A 205 -6.51 0.42 -3.78
N ARG A 206 -6.35 1.31 -4.77
CA ARG A 206 -5.19 1.26 -5.68
C ARG A 206 -3.89 1.37 -4.90
N GLY A 207 -2.90 0.56 -5.28
CA GLY A 207 -1.65 0.39 -4.54
C GLY A 207 -1.72 -0.65 -3.42
N THR A 208 -2.87 -1.30 -3.23
CA THR A 208 -3.03 -2.44 -2.32
C THR A 208 -3.68 -3.62 -3.04
N LEU A 209 -3.34 -4.83 -2.64
CA LEU A 209 -3.90 -6.08 -3.14
C LEU A 209 -4.39 -6.94 -1.97
N PRO A 210 -5.40 -7.79 -2.16
CA PRO A 210 -5.79 -8.77 -1.15
C PRO A 210 -4.60 -9.67 -0.76
N ASP A 211 -4.45 -9.92 0.53
CA ASP A 211 -3.54 -10.95 1.03
C ASP A 211 -3.95 -12.35 0.53
N ALA A 212 -3.07 -13.35 0.65
CA ALA A 212 -3.31 -14.72 0.22
C ALA A 212 -4.62 -15.32 0.81
N ARG A 213 -5.02 -14.87 2.00
CA ARG A 213 -6.26 -15.25 2.68
C ARG A 213 -7.45 -14.32 2.41
N ARG A 214 -7.28 -13.27 1.60
CA ARG A 214 -8.29 -12.24 1.24
C ARG A 214 -9.01 -11.62 2.44
N THR A 215 -8.29 -11.44 3.54
CA THR A 215 -8.83 -10.84 4.78
C THR A 215 -8.51 -9.36 4.90
N HIS A 216 -7.38 -8.92 4.34
CA HIS A 216 -6.91 -7.54 4.42
C HIS A 216 -6.20 -7.15 3.11
N CYS A 217 -6.17 -5.85 2.84
CA CYS A 217 -5.46 -5.29 1.69
C CYS A 217 -4.00 -5.00 2.09
N ALA A 218 -3.06 -5.72 1.51
CA ALA A 218 -1.63 -5.54 1.69
C ALA A 218 -1.06 -4.55 0.65
N PRO A 219 -0.10 -3.68 1.01
CA PRO A 219 0.48 -2.73 0.08
C PRO A 219 1.33 -3.42 -0.98
N VAL A 220 1.17 -3.00 -2.23
CA VAL A 220 2.00 -3.45 -3.36
C VAL A 220 3.39 -2.82 -3.23
N PRO A 221 4.48 -3.59 -3.34
CA PRO A 221 5.84 -3.07 -3.19
C PRO A 221 6.15 -2.01 -4.25
N GLU A 222 6.82 -0.94 -3.83
CA GLU A 222 7.21 0.15 -4.73
C GLU A 222 8.23 -0.31 -5.79
N LEU A 223 7.90 -0.05 -7.05
CA LEU A 223 8.78 -0.19 -8.20
C LEU A 223 9.36 1.18 -8.56
N TYR A 224 10.68 1.32 -8.39
CA TYR A 224 11.45 2.48 -8.84
C TYR A 224 12.84 2.03 -9.28
N LEU A 225 13.56 2.92 -9.98
CA LEU A 225 14.96 2.65 -10.34
C LEU A 225 15.81 2.62 -9.06
N ARG A 226 16.12 1.42 -8.58
CA ARG A 226 17.00 1.26 -7.42
C ARG A 226 18.44 1.57 -7.84
N ALA A 227 19.13 2.38 -7.04
CA ALA A 227 20.55 2.69 -7.24
C ALA A 227 21.44 1.43 -7.22
N SER A 228 20.98 0.33 -6.61
CA SER A 228 21.65 -0.97 -6.61
C SER A 228 21.46 -1.79 -7.90
N SER A 229 20.60 -1.35 -8.83
CA SER A 229 20.41 -2.06 -10.10
C SER A 229 21.66 -1.94 -11.00
N PRO A 230 22.04 -2.99 -11.75
CA PRO A 230 23.25 -2.96 -12.58
C PRO A 230 23.27 -1.79 -13.58
N ALA A 231 22.10 -1.46 -14.14
CA ALA A 231 21.96 -0.37 -15.12
C ALA A 231 22.13 1.01 -14.46
N ALA A 232 21.59 1.21 -13.25
CA ALA A 232 21.81 2.42 -12.46
C ALA A 232 23.26 2.59 -12.04
N ILE A 233 23.91 1.50 -11.59
CA ILE A 233 25.34 1.50 -11.23
C ILE A 233 26.19 1.87 -12.45
N GLY A 234 25.90 1.30 -13.62
CA GLY A 234 26.57 1.65 -14.87
C GLY A 234 26.46 3.13 -15.21
N ALA A 235 25.25 3.71 -15.12
CA ALA A 235 25.04 5.13 -15.39
C ALA A 235 25.75 6.04 -14.36
N MET A 236 25.69 5.70 -13.07
CA MET A 236 26.35 6.48 -12.01
C MET A 236 27.88 6.42 -12.10
N THR A 237 28.45 5.24 -12.38
CA THR A 237 29.91 5.08 -12.53
C THR A 237 30.44 5.83 -13.76
N PHE A 238 29.72 5.76 -14.88
CA PHE A 238 30.03 6.55 -16.06
C PHE A 238 29.97 8.06 -15.79
N SER A 239 28.92 8.51 -15.08
CA SER A 239 28.79 9.92 -14.68
C SER A 239 29.90 10.35 -13.71
N ALA A 240 30.23 9.52 -12.71
CA ALA A 240 31.31 9.80 -11.76
C ALA A 240 32.67 9.98 -12.45
N ALA A 241 33.00 9.09 -13.40
CA ALA A 241 34.20 9.24 -14.23
C ALA A 241 34.17 10.56 -15.01
N GLY A 242 33.02 10.92 -15.58
CA GLY A 242 32.79 12.20 -16.25
C GLY A 242 33.01 13.42 -15.36
N ILE A 243 32.55 13.38 -14.10
CA ILE A 243 32.76 14.43 -13.11
C ILE A 243 34.25 14.59 -12.83
N LEU A 244 34.97 13.49 -12.56
CA LEU A 244 36.42 13.53 -12.31
C LEU A 244 37.19 14.11 -13.51
N LEU A 245 36.83 13.72 -14.73
CA LEU A 245 37.42 14.28 -15.96
C LEU A 245 37.09 15.77 -16.13
N THR A 246 35.87 16.20 -15.79
CA THR A 246 35.45 17.60 -15.91
C THR A 246 36.14 18.49 -14.87
N ILE A 247 36.22 18.03 -13.62
CA ILE A 247 36.93 18.73 -12.54
C ILE A 247 38.42 18.80 -12.84
N SER A 248 39.04 17.71 -13.30
CA SER A 248 40.47 17.72 -13.66
C SER A 248 40.76 18.67 -14.84
N ALA A 249 39.91 18.68 -15.87
CA ALA A 249 40.02 19.64 -16.98
C ALA A 249 39.85 21.09 -16.50
N GLY A 250 38.87 21.35 -15.63
CA GLY A 250 38.64 22.67 -15.03
C GLY A 250 39.81 23.13 -14.17
N CYS A 251 40.29 22.28 -13.25
CA CYS A 251 41.39 22.58 -12.34
C CYS A 251 42.68 22.88 -13.11
N ARG A 252 43.00 22.11 -14.16
CA ARG A 252 44.16 22.38 -15.02
C ARG A 252 43.98 23.64 -15.87
N LEU A 253 42.76 23.98 -16.28
CA LEU A 253 42.48 25.24 -16.96
C LEU A 253 42.65 26.44 -16.03
N VAL A 254 42.24 26.35 -14.76
CA VAL A 254 42.51 27.36 -13.73
C VAL A 254 44.01 27.45 -13.40
N GLY A 255 44.67 26.31 -13.17
CA GLY A 255 46.11 26.24 -12.88
C GLY A 255 46.97 26.75 -14.04
N GLY A 256 46.59 26.42 -15.28
CA GLY A 256 47.20 26.96 -16.49
C GLY A 256 47.01 28.47 -16.62
N VAL A 257 45.88 29.04 -16.19
CA VAL A 257 45.67 30.50 -16.12
C VAL A 257 46.52 31.15 -15.04
N TRP A 258 46.68 30.50 -13.88
CA TRP A 258 47.54 30.99 -12.79
C TRP A 258 49.02 31.00 -13.20
N LEU A 259 49.50 29.93 -13.84
CA LEU A 259 50.86 29.80 -14.39
C LEU A 259 51.10 30.70 -15.61
N ALA A 260 50.08 30.90 -16.47
CA ALA A 260 50.17 31.72 -17.69
C ALA A 260 50.11 33.24 -17.44
N ARG A 261 50.06 33.70 -16.18
CA ARG A 261 50.50 35.08 -15.87
C ARG A 261 51.97 35.34 -16.29
N CYS A 262 52.73 34.28 -16.62
CA CYS A 262 54.06 34.34 -17.25
C CYS A 262 54.12 34.14 -18.80
N GLY A 263 53.03 34.38 -19.55
CA GLY A 263 53.18 34.75 -20.97
C GLY A 263 53.12 33.65 -22.04
N THR A 264 52.18 32.69 -21.96
CA THR A 264 51.87 31.80 -23.10
C THR A 264 50.66 32.32 -23.91
N PRO A 265 50.81 32.63 -25.22
CA PRO A 265 49.77 33.27 -26.04
C PRO A 265 48.63 32.34 -26.48
N VAL A 266 48.75 31.02 -26.29
CA VAL A 266 47.80 30.02 -26.82
C VAL A 266 46.49 29.96 -26.03
N VAL A 267 46.48 30.30 -24.73
CA VAL A 267 45.25 30.35 -23.91
C VAL A 267 44.57 31.73 -23.96
N ARG A 268 45.24 32.75 -24.52
CA ARG A 268 44.81 34.15 -24.50
C ARG A 268 43.82 34.51 -25.64
N ALA A 269 43.71 33.70 -26.70
CA ALA A 269 42.85 33.97 -27.86
C ALA A 269 41.49 33.23 -27.84
N SER A 270 41.39 32.11 -27.13
CA SER A 270 40.19 31.28 -27.03
C SER A 270 39.39 31.70 -25.77
N GLY A 271 38.07 31.88 -25.89
CA GLY A 271 37.26 32.58 -24.88
C GLY A 271 37.24 31.87 -23.52
N ARG A 272 38.01 32.39 -22.55
CA ARG A 272 38.21 31.81 -21.20
C ARG A 272 36.90 31.67 -20.43
N GLU A 273 36.14 32.76 -20.33
CA GLU A 273 34.89 32.80 -19.56
C GLU A 273 33.84 31.81 -20.09
N LEU A 274 33.64 31.75 -21.41
CA LEU A 274 32.70 30.82 -22.04
C LEU A 274 33.13 29.35 -21.87
N SER A 275 34.44 29.07 -21.78
CA SER A 275 34.93 27.71 -21.54
C SER A 275 34.65 27.25 -20.11
N PHE A 276 34.68 28.16 -19.13
CA PHE A 276 34.25 27.87 -17.75
C PHE A 276 32.74 27.65 -17.67
N VAL A 277 31.93 28.47 -18.34
CA VAL A 277 30.48 28.28 -18.42
C VAL A 277 30.16 26.91 -19.05
N LEU A 278 30.85 26.54 -20.12
CA LEU A 278 30.69 25.25 -20.79
C LEU A 278 31.06 24.08 -19.86
N LEU A 279 32.18 24.14 -19.15
CA LEU A 279 32.58 23.10 -18.18
C LEU A 279 31.59 23.02 -17.01
N GLY A 280 31.05 24.15 -16.54
CA GLY A 280 30.00 24.19 -15.54
C GLY A 280 28.72 23.50 -16.02
N GLY A 281 28.29 23.75 -17.26
CA GLY A 281 27.16 23.06 -17.87
C GLY A 281 27.39 21.54 -18.01
N ILE A 282 28.57 21.13 -18.47
CA ILE A 282 28.97 19.71 -18.56
C ILE A 282 28.95 19.04 -17.18
N LEU A 283 29.47 19.71 -16.15
CA LEU A 283 29.42 19.21 -14.77
C LEU A 283 27.98 19.03 -14.29
N LEU A 284 27.11 20.01 -14.56
CA LEU A 284 25.69 19.93 -14.23
C LEU A 284 25.00 18.74 -14.94
N CYS A 285 25.33 18.46 -16.21
CA CYS A 285 24.80 17.29 -16.92
C CYS A 285 25.11 15.99 -16.17
N TYR A 286 26.35 15.82 -15.68
CA TYR A 286 26.72 14.64 -14.90
C TYR A 286 26.05 14.60 -13.52
N LEU A 287 25.90 15.74 -12.84
CA LEU A 287 25.20 15.80 -11.54
C LEU A 287 23.72 15.44 -11.67
N VAL A 288 23.06 15.86 -12.75
CA VAL A 288 21.66 15.52 -13.03
C VAL A 288 21.46 14.01 -13.15
N THR A 289 22.45 13.26 -13.67
CA THR A 289 22.40 11.79 -13.71
C THR A 289 22.20 11.17 -12.33
N PHE A 290 22.82 11.72 -11.27
CA PHE A 290 22.60 11.23 -9.91
C PHE A 290 21.20 11.58 -9.42
N ALA A 291 20.73 12.81 -9.68
CA ALA A 291 19.38 13.22 -9.31
C ALA A 291 18.30 12.32 -9.95
N LEU A 292 18.53 11.84 -11.19
CA LEU A 292 17.64 10.92 -11.92
C LEU A 292 17.61 9.50 -11.35
N VAL A 293 18.74 9.02 -10.82
CA VAL A 293 18.89 7.63 -10.35
C VAL A 293 18.47 7.46 -8.89
N LEU A 294 18.54 8.52 -8.09
CA LEU A 294 18.12 8.50 -6.69
C LEU A 294 16.60 8.29 -6.56
N ARG A 295 16.18 7.76 -5.40
CA ARG A 295 14.76 7.54 -5.08
C ARG A 295 13.99 8.87 -5.25
N PRO A 296 12.92 8.91 -6.05
CA PRO A 296 12.15 10.15 -6.24
C PRO A 296 11.62 10.71 -4.92
N THR A 297 11.87 11.98 -4.69
CA THR A 297 11.28 12.80 -3.62
C THR A 297 10.83 14.11 -4.25
N ASP A 298 9.93 14.86 -3.60
CA ASP A 298 9.45 16.14 -4.15
C ASP A 298 10.59 17.09 -4.52
N PHE A 299 11.61 17.16 -3.66
CA PHE A 299 12.81 17.93 -3.92
C PHE A 299 13.58 17.41 -5.14
N LEU A 300 13.84 16.10 -5.22
CA LEU A 300 14.56 15.52 -6.35
C LEU A 300 13.77 15.68 -7.65
N CYS A 301 12.44 15.57 -7.63
CA CYS A 301 11.60 15.80 -8.80
C CYS A 301 11.70 17.24 -9.30
N ALA A 302 11.74 18.22 -8.40
CA ALA A 302 11.99 19.62 -8.77
C ALA A 302 13.39 19.81 -9.38
N VAL A 303 14.42 19.20 -8.78
CA VAL A 303 15.80 19.24 -9.29
C VAL A 303 15.92 18.57 -10.65
N GLN A 304 15.27 17.42 -10.87
CA GLN A 304 15.26 16.73 -12.16
C GLN A 304 14.59 17.60 -13.23
N ARG A 305 13.40 18.13 -12.95
CA ARG A 305 12.63 18.97 -13.88
C ARG A 305 13.39 20.25 -14.27
N PHE A 306 14.05 20.88 -13.31
CA PHE A 306 14.88 22.05 -13.56
C PHE A 306 16.19 21.70 -14.27
N GLY A 307 16.92 20.74 -13.70
CA GLY A 307 18.28 20.40 -14.08
C GLY A 307 18.40 19.87 -15.49
N THR A 308 17.45 19.05 -15.96
CA THR A 308 17.55 18.36 -17.25
C THR A 308 17.49 19.32 -18.44
N GLY A 309 16.59 20.30 -18.44
CA GLY A 309 16.57 21.35 -19.48
C GLY A 309 17.66 22.41 -19.28
N PHE A 310 17.93 22.78 -18.02
CA PHE A 310 18.88 23.84 -17.69
C PHE A 310 20.33 23.48 -18.07
N CYS A 311 20.80 22.26 -17.76
CA CYS A 311 22.19 21.88 -18.01
C CYS A 311 22.54 21.93 -19.51
N PHE A 312 21.66 21.41 -20.39
CA PHE A 312 21.84 21.50 -21.83
C PHE A 312 21.78 22.92 -22.35
N THR A 313 20.86 23.74 -21.81
CA THR A 313 20.78 25.14 -22.19
C THR A 313 22.10 25.87 -21.91
N VAL A 314 22.71 25.67 -20.74
CA VAL A 314 24.01 26.27 -20.41
C VAL A 314 25.09 25.84 -21.40
N VAL A 315 25.15 24.54 -21.73
CA VAL A 315 26.12 23.99 -22.70
C VAL A 315 25.93 24.61 -24.08
N TYR A 316 24.72 24.55 -24.66
CA TYR A 316 24.48 25.03 -26.01
C TYR A 316 24.45 26.55 -26.11
N ALA A 317 24.02 27.29 -25.08
CA ALA A 317 24.13 28.74 -25.07
C ALA A 317 25.60 29.20 -25.13
N ALA A 318 26.48 28.52 -24.39
CA ALA A 318 27.92 28.78 -24.44
C ALA A 318 28.52 28.41 -25.81
N LEU A 319 28.14 27.26 -26.39
CA LEU A 319 28.56 26.85 -27.72
C LEU A 319 28.07 27.81 -28.81
N LEU A 320 26.79 28.20 -28.77
CA LEU A 320 26.20 29.15 -29.70
C LEU A 320 26.90 30.50 -29.64
N THR A 321 27.14 31.02 -28.43
CA THR A 321 27.85 32.29 -28.23
C THR A 321 29.28 32.20 -28.78
N LYS A 322 29.93 31.05 -28.59
CA LYS A 322 31.28 30.78 -29.10
C LYS A 322 31.32 30.67 -30.62
N THR A 323 30.39 29.96 -31.26
CA THR A 323 30.29 29.85 -32.73
C THR A 323 29.87 31.15 -33.37
N ASN A 324 28.92 31.88 -32.77
CA ASN A 324 28.49 33.20 -33.24
C ASN A 324 29.63 34.23 -33.18
N ARG A 325 30.47 34.21 -32.13
CA ARG A 325 31.71 35.02 -32.08
C ARG A 325 32.62 34.68 -33.26
N ILE A 326 32.86 33.40 -33.53
CA ILE A 326 33.71 32.95 -34.64
C ILE A 326 33.13 33.45 -35.97
N ALA A 327 31.84 33.20 -36.22
CA ALA A 327 31.14 33.65 -37.42
C ALA A 327 31.29 35.16 -37.65
N ARG A 328 31.05 36.00 -36.63
CA ARG A 328 31.19 37.46 -36.73
C ARG A 328 32.61 37.94 -37.01
N ILE A 329 33.63 37.28 -36.44
CA ILE A 329 35.03 37.63 -36.70
C ILE A 329 35.38 37.39 -38.17
N PHE A 330 34.98 36.22 -38.71
CA PHE A 330 35.26 35.88 -40.11
C PHE A 330 34.43 36.69 -41.10
N ASP A 331 33.17 36.99 -40.78
CA ASP A 331 32.30 37.80 -41.62
C ASP A 331 32.77 39.26 -41.70
N ALA A 332 33.13 39.85 -40.55
CA ALA A 332 33.73 41.19 -40.53
C ALA A 332 35.04 41.22 -41.32
N SER A 333 35.90 40.21 -41.18
CA SER A 333 37.17 40.12 -41.92
C SER A 333 37.01 40.05 -43.44
N LYS A 334 35.84 39.67 -43.97
CA LYS A 334 35.55 39.67 -45.42
C LYS A 334 35.12 41.04 -45.95
N HIS A 335 34.47 41.85 -45.11
CA HIS A 335 33.85 43.11 -45.54
C HIS A 335 34.58 44.37 -45.03
N SER A 336 35.35 44.30 -43.93
CA SER A 336 36.04 45.47 -43.35
C SER A 336 37.15 45.08 -42.35
N ALA A 337 38.24 45.85 -42.30
CA ALA A 337 39.29 45.68 -41.27
C ALA A 337 38.88 46.21 -39.88
N ARG A 338 37.66 46.75 -39.72
CA ARG A 338 37.17 47.31 -38.45
C ARG A 338 36.78 46.18 -37.48
N ARG A 339 37.19 46.29 -36.21
CA ARG A 339 36.79 45.31 -35.18
C ARG A 339 35.25 45.27 -35.05
N PRO A 340 34.60 44.11 -35.24
CA PRO A 340 33.16 44.03 -35.08
C PRO A 340 32.73 44.30 -33.64
N SER A 341 31.54 44.90 -33.47
CA SER A 341 30.93 45.07 -32.15
C SER A 341 30.58 43.70 -31.54
N LEU A 342 30.47 43.62 -30.20
CA LEU A 342 30.09 42.42 -29.43
C LEU A 342 31.14 41.28 -29.31
N ILE A 343 32.42 41.53 -29.60
CA ILE A 343 33.51 40.57 -29.32
C ILE A 343 33.96 40.56 -27.84
N SER A 344 33.57 41.55 -27.04
CA SER A 344 34.03 41.67 -25.65
C SER A 344 33.61 40.46 -24.79
N PRO A 345 34.47 39.96 -23.88
CA PRO A 345 34.10 38.89 -22.96
C PRO A 345 32.85 39.20 -22.13
N LYS A 346 32.65 40.48 -21.74
CA LYS A 346 31.46 40.93 -21.01
C LYS A 346 30.19 40.81 -21.85
N SER A 347 30.24 41.19 -23.14
CA SER A 347 29.09 41.06 -24.03
C SER A 347 28.78 39.59 -24.38
N GLN A 348 29.78 38.71 -24.41
CA GLN A 348 29.58 37.27 -24.60
C GLN A 348 28.88 36.61 -23.42
N LEU A 349 29.31 36.93 -22.19
CA LEU A 349 28.63 36.45 -20.99
C LEU A 349 27.20 36.97 -20.89
N LEU A 350 26.96 38.23 -21.29
CA LEU A 350 25.61 38.79 -21.34
C LEU A 350 24.71 38.03 -22.33
N ILE A 351 25.17 37.77 -23.56
CA ILE A 351 24.40 37.00 -24.55
C ILE A 351 24.09 35.59 -24.02
N CYS A 352 25.10 34.91 -23.46
CA CYS A 352 24.92 33.58 -22.89
C CYS A 352 23.92 33.60 -21.72
N SER A 353 23.99 34.61 -20.86
CA SER A 353 23.07 34.77 -19.73
C SER A 353 21.63 35.03 -20.16
N ILE A 354 21.42 35.80 -21.25
CA ILE A 354 20.09 36.02 -21.83
C ILE A 354 19.53 34.71 -22.40
N LEU A 355 20.35 33.92 -23.12
CA LEU A 355 19.91 32.63 -23.65
C LEU A 355 19.55 31.63 -22.54
N VAL A 356 20.29 31.64 -21.43
CA VAL A 356 20.01 30.79 -20.26
C VAL A 356 18.77 31.27 -19.49
N SER A 357 18.56 32.59 -19.35
CA SER A 357 17.42 33.13 -18.61
C SER A 357 16.08 32.77 -19.24
N ILE A 358 16.01 32.64 -20.58
CA ILE A 358 14.82 32.16 -21.28
C ILE A 358 14.41 30.76 -20.76
N GLN A 359 15.36 29.83 -20.62
CA GLN A 359 15.06 28.50 -20.07
C GLN A 359 14.62 28.56 -18.61
N VAL A 360 15.24 29.43 -17.81
CA VAL A 360 14.85 29.61 -16.40
C VAL A 360 13.40 30.08 -16.31
N VAL A 361 12.99 31.06 -17.14
CA VAL A 361 11.60 31.53 -17.18
C VAL A 361 10.65 30.42 -17.59
N ILE A 362 10.98 29.63 -18.63
CA ILE A 362 10.15 28.49 -19.07
C ILE A 362 9.94 27.50 -17.92
N VAL A 363 10.99 27.12 -17.21
CA VAL A 363 10.90 26.16 -16.11
C VAL A 363 10.16 26.74 -14.90
N VAL A 364 10.38 28.02 -14.55
CA VAL A 364 9.67 28.68 -13.45
C VAL A 364 8.17 28.75 -13.73
N VAL A 365 7.78 29.17 -14.94
CA VAL A 365 6.36 29.19 -15.35
C VAL A 365 5.77 27.78 -15.28
N TRP A 366 6.51 26.77 -15.75
CA TRP A 366 6.06 25.38 -15.72
C TRP A 366 5.93 24.85 -14.29
N GLN A 367 6.81 25.23 -13.37
CA GLN A 367 6.74 24.85 -11.95
C GLN A 367 5.58 25.53 -11.22
N LEU A 368 5.25 26.78 -11.57
CA LEU A 368 4.11 27.50 -11.02
C LEU A 368 2.78 26.92 -11.50
N ALA A 369 2.70 26.52 -12.77
CA ALA A 369 1.50 25.90 -13.34
C ALA A 369 1.28 24.46 -12.84
N SER A 370 2.36 23.70 -12.65
CA SER A 370 2.33 22.31 -12.21
C SER A 370 3.54 22.04 -11.30
N PRO A 371 3.37 22.01 -9.96
CA PRO A 371 4.47 21.79 -9.05
C PRO A 371 4.99 20.36 -9.15
N ALA A 372 6.31 20.21 -9.30
CA ALA A 372 6.96 18.90 -9.30
C ALA A 372 6.73 18.16 -7.98
N ARG A 373 6.10 16.98 -8.05
CA ARG A 373 5.84 16.08 -6.91
C ARG A 373 6.19 14.64 -7.26
N ALA A 374 6.59 13.87 -6.26
CA ALA A 374 6.70 12.43 -6.35
C ALA A 374 5.32 11.82 -6.12
N ILE A 375 4.86 10.99 -7.06
CA ILE A 375 3.53 10.36 -7.02
C ILE A 375 3.64 8.85 -7.23
N HIS A 376 2.67 8.13 -6.71
CA HIS A 376 2.48 6.72 -7.03
C HIS A 376 1.58 6.60 -8.26
N HIS A 377 2.13 5.99 -9.30
CA HIS A 377 1.42 5.71 -10.55
C HIS A 377 1.16 4.20 -10.66
N TYR A 378 -0.12 3.85 -10.89
CA TYR A 378 -0.60 2.46 -10.93
C TYR A 378 -1.07 2.13 -12.36
N PRO A 379 -0.17 1.75 -13.28
CA PRO A 379 -0.57 1.38 -14.64
C PRO A 379 -1.40 0.08 -14.67
N THR A 380 -1.12 -0.84 -13.75
CA THR A 380 -1.92 -2.04 -13.49
C THR A 380 -2.26 -2.12 -11.99
N ARG A 381 -3.14 -3.04 -11.58
CA ARG A 381 -3.44 -3.27 -10.16
C ARG A 381 -2.27 -3.85 -9.37
N GLU A 382 -1.34 -4.51 -10.06
CA GLU A 382 -0.20 -5.20 -9.46
C GLU A 382 1.06 -4.34 -9.47
N ASP A 383 1.05 -3.20 -10.15
CA ASP A 383 2.18 -2.29 -10.26
C ASP A 383 1.99 -1.07 -9.36
N ASN A 384 2.98 -0.77 -8.52
CA ASN A 384 3.06 0.46 -7.73
C ASN A 384 4.33 1.23 -8.08
N MET A 385 4.27 2.11 -9.09
CA MET A 385 5.46 2.83 -9.57
C MET A 385 5.62 4.17 -8.84
N LEU A 386 6.77 4.39 -8.19
CA LEU A 386 7.11 5.69 -7.59
C LEU A 386 7.88 6.53 -8.61
N VAL A 387 7.25 7.59 -9.11
CA VAL A 387 7.77 8.44 -10.20
C VAL A 387 7.50 9.91 -9.94
N CYS A 388 8.23 10.81 -10.60
CA CYS A 388 7.82 12.21 -10.61
C CYS A 388 6.62 12.38 -11.55
N ASP A 389 5.66 13.20 -11.17
CA ASP A 389 4.42 13.50 -11.92
C ASP A 389 4.69 13.81 -13.41
N SER A 390 5.82 14.48 -13.69
CA SER A 390 6.24 14.85 -15.04
C SER A 390 6.50 13.66 -15.98
N TYR A 391 6.83 12.46 -15.47
CA TYR A 391 7.11 11.29 -16.29
C TYR A 391 5.86 10.56 -16.77
N VAL A 392 4.72 10.73 -16.09
CA VAL A 392 3.47 10.04 -16.43
C VAL A 392 2.94 10.59 -17.75
N ASP A 393 2.95 11.91 -17.93
CA ASP A 393 2.48 12.56 -19.13
C ASP A 393 3.61 12.86 -20.13
N ALA A 394 3.24 13.24 -21.35
CA ALA A 394 4.16 13.82 -22.33
C ALA A 394 4.74 15.18 -21.90
N SER A 395 4.32 15.72 -20.75
CA SER A 395 4.72 17.03 -20.22
C SER A 395 6.23 17.15 -20.03
N TYR A 396 6.94 16.06 -19.72
CA TYR A 396 8.41 16.09 -19.61
C TYR A 396 9.13 16.56 -20.88
N THR A 397 8.52 16.37 -22.06
CA THR A 397 9.12 16.81 -23.34
C THR A 397 9.30 18.33 -23.43
N ILE A 398 8.51 19.10 -22.67
CA ILE A 398 8.61 20.57 -22.57
C ILE A 398 10.01 20.99 -22.11
N ALA A 399 10.64 20.20 -21.21
CA ALA A 399 11.98 20.48 -20.71
C ALA A 399 13.06 20.50 -21.81
N PHE A 400 12.86 19.73 -22.89
CA PHE A 400 13.82 19.59 -23.99
C PHE A 400 13.54 20.49 -25.18
N PHE A 401 12.35 21.09 -25.28
CA PHE A 401 11.95 21.87 -26.46
C PHE A 401 12.96 22.99 -26.79
N TYR A 402 13.27 23.86 -25.83
CA TYR A 402 14.22 24.95 -26.04
C TYR A 402 15.67 24.49 -26.23
N PRO A 403 16.20 23.52 -25.46
CA PRO A 403 17.48 22.88 -25.77
C PRO A 403 17.58 22.36 -27.21
N VAL A 404 16.54 21.72 -27.74
CA VAL A 404 16.52 21.24 -29.14
C VAL A 404 16.58 22.41 -30.13
N VAL A 405 15.84 23.50 -29.88
CA VAL A 405 15.93 24.72 -30.71
C VAL A 405 17.37 25.28 -30.70
N LEU A 406 18.02 25.34 -29.53
CA LEU A 406 19.42 25.76 -29.44
C LEU A 406 20.37 24.82 -30.18
N ILE A 407 20.16 23.51 -30.12
CA ILE A 407 20.94 22.53 -30.89
C ILE A 407 20.81 22.80 -32.39
N VAL A 408 19.58 22.99 -32.91
CA VAL A 408 19.34 23.26 -34.33
C VAL A 408 20.06 24.55 -34.77
N ILE A 409 19.89 25.64 -34.01
CA ILE A 409 20.56 26.92 -34.31
C ILE A 409 22.09 26.75 -34.26
N CYS A 410 22.62 26.07 -33.23
CA CYS A 410 24.05 25.77 -33.12
C CYS A 410 24.57 24.98 -34.32
N THR A 411 23.80 24.00 -34.81
CA THR A 411 24.17 23.18 -35.96
C THR A 411 24.18 24.01 -37.25
N VAL A 412 23.19 24.90 -37.46
CA VAL A 412 23.21 25.84 -38.59
C VAL A 412 24.46 26.70 -38.56
N TYR A 413 24.79 27.30 -37.41
CA TYR A 413 26.03 28.08 -37.26
C TYR A 413 27.29 27.24 -37.46
N ALA A 414 27.31 25.99 -37.00
CA ALA A 414 28.43 25.09 -37.21
C ALA A 414 28.68 24.84 -38.70
N VAL A 415 27.62 24.61 -39.49
CA VAL A 415 27.70 24.45 -40.95
C VAL A 415 28.22 25.72 -41.63
N LEU A 416 27.72 26.90 -41.24
CA LEU A 416 28.19 28.19 -41.78
C LEU A 416 29.69 28.41 -41.50
N THR A 417 30.18 27.96 -40.34
CA THR A 417 31.59 28.08 -39.95
C THR A 417 32.51 27.00 -40.53
N ARG A 418 31.99 26.01 -41.28
CA ARG A 418 32.80 24.90 -41.84
C ARG A 418 33.80 25.35 -42.92
N LYS A 419 33.51 26.43 -43.64
CA LYS A 419 34.38 26.95 -44.72
C LYS A 419 35.53 27.83 -44.23
N ILE A 420 35.71 27.96 -42.91
CA ILE A 420 36.79 28.75 -42.31
C ILE A 420 38.13 28.00 -42.47
N PRO A 421 39.19 28.63 -43.00
CA PRO A 421 40.47 27.96 -43.31
C PRO A 421 41.14 27.32 -42.08
N GLU A 422 41.84 26.21 -42.32
CA GLU A 422 42.38 25.24 -41.34
C GLU A 422 43.36 25.79 -40.28
N ALA A 423 43.76 27.06 -40.38
CA ALA A 423 44.59 27.72 -39.37
C ALA A 423 43.90 27.80 -37.98
N PHE A 424 42.57 27.60 -37.91
CA PHE A 424 41.79 27.52 -36.66
C PHE A 424 41.08 26.17 -36.52
N ASN A 425 41.82 25.11 -36.16
CA ASN A 425 41.30 23.75 -35.88
C ASN A 425 40.10 23.69 -34.89
N GLU A 426 39.84 24.76 -34.13
CA GLU A 426 38.76 24.83 -33.14
C GLU A 426 37.35 24.78 -33.76
N SER A 427 37.12 25.28 -34.97
CA SER A 427 35.79 25.27 -35.63
C SER A 427 35.37 23.86 -36.05
N LYS A 428 36.30 23.03 -36.54
CA LYS A 428 36.08 21.63 -36.93
C LYS A 428 35.64 20.77 -35.75
N HIS A 429 36.27 20.95 -34.59
CA HIS A 429 35.90 20.26 -33.36
C HIS A 429 34.51 20.64 -32.88
N ILE A 430 34.13 21.92 -32.97
CA ILE A 430 32.77 22.35 -32.63
C ILE A 430 31.73 21.73 -33.57
N GLY A 431 32.00 21.72 -34.88
CA GLY A 431 31.13 21.06 -35.84
C GLY A 431 30.95 19.57 -35.55
N PHE A 432 32.05 18.86 -35.29
CA PHE A 432 32.00 17.44 -34.92
C PHE A 432 31.15 17.19 -33.67
N THR A 433 31.35 17.99 -32.60
CA THR A 433 30.51 17.91 -31.39
C THR A 433 29.03 18.09 -31.73
N MET A 434 28.67 19.13 -32.49
CA MET A 434 27.27 19.39 -32.83
C MET A 434 26.63 18.24 -33.61
N TYR A 435 27.32 17.69 -34.62
CA TYR A 435 26.79 16.57 -35.40
C TYR A 435 26.61 15.30 -34.57
N THR A 436 27.61 14.90 -33.78
CA THR A 436 27.51 13.71 -32.94
C THR A 436 26.38 13.86 -31.91
N THR A 437 26.21 15.06 -31.35
CA THR A 437 25.16 15.29 -30.38
C THR A 437 23.77 15.27 -31.03
N CYS A 438 23.58 15.81 -32.23
CA CYS A 438 22.32 15.65 -32.98
C CYS A 438 21.95 14.17 -33.16
N VAL A 439 22.90 13.31 -33.52
CA VAL A 439 22.65 11.86 -33.69
C VAL A 439 22.19 11.23 -32.37
N ILE A 440 22.85 11.56 -31.25
CA ILE A 440 22.49 11.05 -29.92
C ILE A 440 21.04 11.44 -29.55
N TRP A 441 20.66 12.70 -29.78
CA TRP A 441 19.31 13.18 -29.45
C TRP A 441 18.24 12.61 -30.37
N LEU A 442 18.50 12.48 -31.67
CA LEU A 442 17.58 11.84 -32.60
C LEU A 442 17.35 10.36 -32.25
N ALA A 443 18.37 9.65 -31.77
CA ALA A 443 18.23 8.26 -31.31
C ALA A 443 17.48 8.15 -29.97
N PHE A 444 17.60 9.15 -29.10
CA PHE A 444 16.93 9.15 -27.79
C PHE A 444 15.41 9.30 -27.88
N VAL A 445 14.90 10.11 -28.82
CA VAL A 445 13.45 10.37 -28.97
C VAL A 445 12.63 9.07 -29.11
N PRO A 446 12.89 8.18 -30.08
CA PRO A 446 12.12 6.93 -30.22
C PRO A 446 12.34 5.99 -29.03
N LEU A 447 13.53 5.96 -28.43
CA LEU A 447 13.82 5.15 -27.25
C LEU A 447 13.00 5.60 -26.03
N TYR A 448 12.83 6.91 -25.85
CA TYR A 448 12.07 7.48 -24.74
C TYR A 448 10.59 7.12 -24.80
N PHE A 449 9.98 7.23 -25.99
CA PHE A 449 8.58 6.86 -26.19
C PHE A 449 8.36 5.35 -26.21
N GLY A 450 9.29 4.58 -26.77
CA GLY A 450 9.20 3.11 -26.79
C GLY A 450 9.34 2.46 -25.41
N THR A 451 9.88 3.17 -24.42
CA THR A 451 10.04 2.67 -23.04
C THR A 451 8.99 3.24 -22.07
N ALA A 452 7.87 3.77 -22.58
CA ALA A 452 6.82 4.36 -21.76
C ALA A 452 6.23 3.40 -20.70
N SER A 453 6.14 2.10 -21.02
CA SER A 453 5.64 1.05 -20.11
C SER A 453 6.65 0.63 -19.03
N HIS A 454 7.94 0.94 -19.21
CA HIS A 454 9.03 0.49 -18.33
C HIS A 454 9.84 1.67 -17.81
N VAL A 455 9.32 2.33 -16.76
CA VAL A 455 9.91 3.55 -16.20
C VAL A 455 11.40 3.41 -15.81
N PRO A 456 11.86 2.32 -15.15
CA PRO A 456 13.28 2.19 -14.82
C PRO A 456 14.20 2.22 -16.06
N LEU A 457 13.76 1.62 -17.17
CA LEU A 457 14.50 1.65 -18.43
C LEU A 457 14.48 3.04 -19.07
N ARG A 458 13.34 3.74 -19.03
CA ARG A 458 13.19 5.11 -19.53
C ARG A 458 14.07 6.11 -18.78
N VAL A 459 14.14 6.02 -17.45
CA VAL A 459 14.98 6.89 -16.61
C VAL A 459 16.46 6.58 -16.83
N THR A 460 16.82 5.30 -16.91
CA THR A 460 18.22 4.88 -17.15
C THR A 460 18.72 5.30 -18.52
N SER A 461 17.91 5.10 -19.57
CA SER A 461 18.28 5.50 -20.94
C SER A 461 18.52 7.01 -21.02
N MET A 462 17.67 7.81 -20.38
CA MET A 462 17.86 9.25 -20.28
C MET A 462 19.14 9.63 -19.53
N ALA A 463 19.41 9.04 -18.37
CA ALA A 463 20.63 9.27 -17.61
C ALA A 463 21.91 8.97 -18.43
N VAL A 464 21.89 7.87 -19.19
CA VAL A 464 22.99 7.49 -20.09
C VAL A 464 23.13 8.48 -21.24
N THR A 465 22.04 8.84 -21.91
CA THR A 465 22.06 9.81 -23.02
C THR A 465 22.60 11.17 -22.57
N ILE A 466 22.19 11.66 -21.39
CA ILE A 466 22.67 12.92 -20.85
C ILE A 466 24.19 12.87 -20.62
N SER A 467 24.65 11.82 -19.96
CA SER A 467 26.08 11.62 -19.67
C SER A 467 26.90 11.45 -20.95
N LEU A 468 26.36 10.76 -21.96
CA LEU A 468 27.02 10.53 -23.25
C LEU A 468 27.18 11.84 -24.02
N SER A 469 26.13 12.66 -24.08
CA SER A 469 26.16 13.99 -24.70
C SER A 469 27.20 14.90 -24.02
N ALA A 470 27.29 14.86 -22.69
CA ALA A 470 28.31 15.58 -21.92
C ALA A 470 29.73 15.08 -22.22
N SER A 471 29.92 13.76 -22.30
CA SER A 471 31.20 13.12 -22.63
C SER A 471 31.69 13.48 -24.02
N VAL A 472 30.82 13.46 -25.03
CA VAL A 472 31.14 13.89 -26.39
C VAL A 472 31.58 15.35 -26.40
N THR A 473 30.84 16.22 -25.71
CA THR A 473 31.17 17.65 -25.62
C THR A 473 32.54 17.87 -24.97
N LEU A 474 32.82 17.16 -23.87
CA LEU A 474 34.10 17.25 -23.16
C LEU A 474 35.26 16.74 -24.04
N ALA A 475 35.12 15.54 -24.60
CA ALA A 475 36.16 14.89 -25.40
C ALA A 475 36.48 15.70 -26.67
N CYS A 476 35.46 16.10 -27.44
CA CYS A 476 35.67 16.72 -28.74
C CYS A 476 36.22 18.15 -28.63
N LEU A 477 35.88 18.90 -27.58
CA LEU A 477 36.28 20.31 -27.44
C LEU A 477 37.54 20.52 -26.60
N PHE A 478 37.81 19.64 -25.62
CA PHE A 478 38.93 19.82 -24.69
C PHE A 478 40.06 18.80 -24.86
N ALA A 479 39.85 17.62 -25.45
CA ALA A 479 40.94 16.68 -25.73
C ALA A 479 41.96 17.19 -26.77
N PRO A 480 41.57 17.92 -27.85
CA PRO A 480 42.52 18.44 -28.84
C PRO A 480 43.46 19.54 -28.30
N LYS A 481 43.31 19.98 -27.05
CA LYS A 481 44.15 21.00 -26.41
C LYS A 481 45.11 20.32 -25.43
N PRO A 482 46.28 19.79 -25.91
CA PRO A 482 47.18 18.99 -25.09
C PRO A 482 47.74 19.73 -23.87
N ALA A 483 47.80 21.08 -23.92
CA ALA A 483 48.16 21.91 -22.78
C ALA A 483 47.21 21.74 -21.57
N ILE A 484 45.96 21.32 -21.79
CA ILE A 484 44.98 21.06 -20.73
C ILE A 484 45.23 19.69 -20.08
N TRP A 485 45.90 18.75 -20.73
CA TRP A 485 46.10 17.38 -20.21
C TRP A 485 47.53 17.10 -19.76
N HIS A 486 48.54 17.64 -20.45
CA HIS A 486 49.96 17.35 -20.20
C HIS A 486 50.74 18.48 -19.51
N GLY A 487 50.15 19.65 -19.27
CA GLY A 487 50.77 20.73 -18.50
C GLY A 487 52.02 21.40 -19.12
N ALA A 488 52.42 21.04 -20.33
CA ALA A 488 53.61 21.59 -20.98
C ALA A 488 53.33 22.92 -21.70
N PRO A 489 54.21 23.94 -21.59
CA PRO A 489 54.12 25.16 -22.39
C PRO A 489 54.39 24.84 -23.88
N PRO A 490 53.67 25.47 -24.83
CA PRO A 490 53.89 25.23 -26.24
C PRO A 490 55.22 25.86 -26.66
N THR A 491 56.23 25.05 -26.97
CA THR A 491 57.42 25.50 -27.70
C THR A 491 56.97 25.97 -29.08
N MET A 492 57.08 27.27 -29.31
CA MET A 492 56.81 27.89 -30.60
C MET A 492 57.90 27.44 -31.60
N ARG A 493 57.63 26.42 -32.41
CA ARG A 493 58.40 26.16 -33.64
C ARG A 493 57.49 25.94 -34.84
N ARG A 494 57.55 26.95 -35.71
CA ARG A 494 57.25 27.03 -37.15
C ARG A 494 56.36 25.94 -37.77
N ILE A 495 55.29 26.44 -38.36
CA ILE A 495 54.62 25.92 -39.56
C ILE A 495 55.66 25.39 -40.56
N GLN A 496 55.64 24.08 -40.86
CA GLN A 496 55.73 23.53 -42.22
C GLN A 496 55.46 22.02 -42.22
N ALA A 497 54.61 21.64 -43.17
CA ALA A 497 54.28 20.31 -43.70
C ALA A 497 55.16 19.12 -43.27
N VAL A 498 54.53 18.10 -42.68
CA VAL A 498 54.77 16.68 -43.03
C VAL A 498 53.44 15.95 -42.84
N GLY A 499 52.84 15.50 -43.95
CA GLY A 499 51.80 14.48 -43.89
C GLY A 499 52.44 13.17 -43.46
N HIS A 500 51.91 12.55 -42.40
CA HIS A 500 52.01 11.11 -42.21
C HIS A 500 50.85 10.62 -41.34
N HIS A 501 50.20 9.59 -41.85
CA HIS A 501 49.21 8.78 -41.15
C HIS A 501 49.76 8.32 -39.79
N ALA A 502 49.22 8.85 -38.69
CA ALA A 502 49.44 8.29 -37.37
C ALA A 502 48.25 8.60 -36.44
N GLY A 503 47.34 7.62 -36.32
CA GLY A 503 46.75 7.24 -35.03
C GLY A 503 45.85 8.24 -34.27
N LEU A 504 44.84 8.85 -34.90
CA LEU A 504 43.72 9.49 -34.17
C LEU A 504 42.50 8.55 -33.95
N ASN A 505 42.62 7.28 -34.31
CA ASN A 505 41.51 6.31 -34.28
C ASN A 505 41.33 5.57 -32.95
N THR A 506 42.21 5.74 -31.97
CA THR A 506 42.23 4.89 -30.77
C THR A 506 41.16 5.25 -29.73
N PRO A 507 40.94 6.51 -29.28
CA PRO A 507 39.94 6.78 -28.25
C PRO A 507 38.49 6.67 -28.75
N LEU A 508 38.22 6.98 -30.03
CA LEU A 508 36.89 6.81 -30.65
C LEU A 508 36.55 5.33 -30.91
N ARG A 509 37.51 4.49 -31.30
CA ARG A 509 37.30 3.04 -31.40
C ARG A 509 37.09 2.41 -30.03
N THR A 510 37.72 2.93 -28.97
CA THR A 510 37.49 2.45 -27.60
C THR A 510 36.12 2.84 -27.09
N LEU A 511 35.63 4.07 -27.35
CA LEU A 511 34.27 4.50 -27.01
C LEU A 511 33.20 3.70 -27.77
N CYS A 512 33.42 3.47 -29.07
CA CYS A 512 32.55 2.63 -29.90
C CYS A 512 32.60 1.14 -29.49
N ARG A 513 33.77 0.63 -29.02
CA ARG A 513 33.90 -0.71 -28.40
C ARG A 513 33.27 -0.80 -27.01
N THR A 514 33.31 0.25 -26.19
CA THR A 514 32.66 0.26 -24.87
C THR A 514 31.14 0.32 -25.04
N LEU A 515 30.63 1.07 -26.02
CA LEU A 515 29.21 1.06 -26.41
C LEU A 515 28.77 -0.32 -26.92
N ARG A 516 29.65 -1.07 -27.61
CA ARG A 516 29.39 -2.44 -28.08
C ARG A 516 29.49 -3.49 -26.96
N HIS A 517 30.40 -3.33 -25.99
CA HIS A 517 30.53 -4.22 -24.82
C HIS A 517 29.50 -3.96 -23.71
N ALA A 518 28.93 -2.75 -23.62
CA ALA A 518 27.88 -2.39 -22.66
C ALA A 518 26.46 -2.83 -23.10
N GLY A 519 26.32 -3.63 -24.17
CA GLY A 519 25.05 -4.23 -24.59
C GLY A 519 24.05 -3.29 -25.28
N PHE A 520 24.43 -2.05 -25.62
CA PHE A 520 23.52 -1.05 -26.20
C PHE A 520 23.28 -1.19 -27.72
N LEU A 521 23.92 -2.14 -28.40
CA LEU A 521 23.87 -2.32 -29.86
C LEU A 521 23.52 -3.74 -30.30
N THR A 522 22.74 -4.50 -29.54
CA THR A 522 22.35 -5.87 -29.93
C THR A 522 21.15 -5.96 -30.88
N THR A 523 20.55 -4.86 -31.33
CA THR A 523 19.36 -4.92 -32.21
C THR A 523 19.31 -3.95 -33.39
N PHE A 524 20.41 -3.34 -33.83
CA PHE A 524 20.42 -2.66 -35.14
C PHE A 524 21.77 -2.81 -35.84
N SER A 525 21.87 -3.80 -36.72
CA SER A 525 22.88 -3.86 -37.77
C SER A 525 22.57 -2.78 -38.81
N PHE A 526 23.19 -1.61 -38.67
CA PHE A 526 23.49 -0.75 -39.82
C PHE A 526 25.00 -0.57 -39.88
N THR A 527 25.63 -1.29 -40.80
CA THR A 527 26.96 -0.99 -41.30
C THR A 527 26.89 0.34 -42.05
N VAL A 528 27.28 1.43 -41.39
CA VAL A 528 27.55 2.69 -42.08
C VAL A 528 29.06 2.78 -42.24
N GLU A 529 29.54 2.38 -43.42
CA GLU A 529 30.90 2.69 -43.87
C GLU A 529 31.03 4.19 -44.11
N ALA A 530 32.17 4.75 -43.72
CA ALA A 530 32.46 6.17 -43.70
C ALA A 530 32.68 6.79 -45.11
N SER A 531 32.24 6.12 -46.17
CA SER A 531 32.32 6.56 -47.57
C SER A 531 31.02 7.14 -48.12
N ASP A 532 29.86 6.88 -47.50
CA ASP A 532 28.55 7.22 -48.12
C ASP A 532 27.85 8.47 -47.57
N ILE A 533 28.52 9.29 -46.76
CA ILE A 533 28.01 10.62 -46.36
C ILE A 533 28.66 11.70 -47.23
N LEU A 534 28.48 11.55 -48.54
CA LEU A 534 28.75 12.60 -49.51
C LEU A 534 27.69 12.57 -50.61
N PHE A 535 26.42 12.73 -50.26
CA PHE A 535 25.35 13.35 -51.06
C PHE A 535 24.01 13.12 -50.34
N LEU A 536 23.52 14.16 -49.67
CA LEU A 536 22.11 14.57 -49.55
C LEU A 536 22.05 15.88 -48.76
#